data_AF-A0A2E0XUE7-F1
#
_entry.id   AF-A0A2E0XUE7-F1
#
_cell.length_a   1.000
_cell.length_b   1.000
_cell.length_c   1.000
_cell.angle_alpha   90.00
_cell.angle_beta   90.00
_cell.angle_gamma   90.00
#
_symmetry.space_group_name_H-M   'P 1'
#
loop_
_entity.id
_entity.type
_entity.pdbx_description
1 polymer ?
#
loop_
_entity_poly.entity_id
_entity_poly.type
_entity_poly.pdbx_seq_one_letter_code
_entity_poly.pdbx_strand_id
1 'polypeptide(L)'
;MSHFKKKLLLCFFLFMTQLSIAQKVDDKLYKRGTTYLNAGDYEKAVKNFNKSIEKNDKFIDAYFNRALSYTYLKKYDEAINDYSIIIKLDPNNEVSFFNRSRIFNLKKEYQKAISDLNSAIKIDKKFIEVYFDKAQIMIKMKDLNGAISTYTNLIEVLPNDPIPYYNRGLIKYRNGDKKGACEDAALSKSKYIACDINLYDPLKKLIENSCDEKQKEVLLSDKQDKVVPFGIIEEVPVYPGCEKVPKSELRKCFQEQIQRHIARNFRYPKEAQKRNIQGRVFVQFMIAKEGCVTAIRTRGPHPLLESEARRIISLLPRISPGLSDGEKVNVPFSIPIIFKLQ
;
A
#
# COMPACT_ATOMS: atom_id res chain seq x y z
N MET A 1 28.48 43.63 34.46
CA MET A 1 27.68 43.07 33.34
C MET A 1 28.50 42.53 32.15
N SER A 2 29.83 42.36 32.24
CA SER A 2 30.67 41.95 31.08
C SER A 2 31.07 40.46 31.05
N HIS A 3 31.16 39.80 32.21
CA HIS A 3 31.72 38.44 32.29
C HIS A 3 30.72 37.30 32.00
N PHE A 4 29.43 37.50 32.30
CA PHE A 4 28.40 36.46 32.16
C PHE A 4 27.94 36.27 30.70
N LYS A 5 27.90 37.36 29.92
CA LYS A 5 27.57 37.31 28.49
C LYS A 5 28.65 36.61 27.65
N LYS A 6 29.93 36.69 28.04
CA LYS A 6 31.03 35.99 27.36
C LYS A 6 31.02 34.48 27.57
N LYS A 7 30.62 33.99 28.76
CA LYS A 7 30.45 32.54 29.01
C LYS A 7 29.25 31.95 28.27
N LEU A 8 28.14 32.70 28.17
CA LEU A 8 26.95 32.25 27.46
C LEU A 8 27.18 32.19 25.93
N LEU A 9 27.95 33.13 25.37
CA LEU A 9 28.35 33.09 23.95
C LEU A 9 29.34 31.96 23.63
N LEU A 10 30.28 31.64 24.53
CA LEU A 10 31.22 30.51 24.34
C LEU A 10 30.51 29.15 24.40
N CYS A 11 29.53 28.98 25.29
CA CYS A 11 28.70 27.77 25.34
C CYS A 11 27.82 27.62 24.10
N PHE A 12 27.29 28.72 23.56
CA PHE A 12 26.50 28.68 22.32
C PHE A 12 27.37 28.36 21.10
N PHE A 13 28.62 28.82 21.05
CA PHE A 13 29.57 28.44 19.99
C PHE A 13 30.00 26.97 20.09
N LEU A 14 30.22 26.44 21.30
CA LEU A 14 30.50 25.01 21.53
C LEU A 14 29.29 24.11 21.22
N PHE A 15 28.06 24.60 21.41
CA PHE A 15 26.84 23.86 21.07
C PHE A 15 26.50 23.94 19.57
N MET A 16 26.80 25.07 18.91
CA MET A 16 26.62 25.22 17.46
C MET A 16 27.65 24.44 16.64
N THR A 17 28.82 24.12 17.20
CA THR A 17 29.77 23.18 16.58
C THR A 17 29.35 21.71 16.71
N GLN A 18 28.39 21.38 17.58
CA GLN A 18 27.80 20.04 17.66
C GLN A 18 26.57 19.87 16.75
N LEU A 19 26.04 20.96 16.19
CA LEU A 19 24.85 20.95 15.33
C LEU A 19 25.15 21.12 13.84
N SER A 20 26.40 20.89 13.41
CA SER A 20 26.80 20.95 11.99
C SER A 20 27.71 19.80 11.56
N ILE A 21 27.41 18.58 12.00
CA ILE A 21 27.99 17.37 11.41
C ILE A 21 26.85 16.47 10.92
N ALA A 22 26.08 16.97 9.95
CA ALA A 22 25.74 16.10 8.84
C ALA A 22 27.07 15.86 8.09
N GLN A 23 27.92 15.00 8.65
CA GLN A 23 29.16 14.63 7.99
C GLN A 23 28.72 14.00 6.68
N LYS A 24 29.00 14.69 5.58
CA LYS A 24 28.96 14.11 4.26
C LYS A 24 30.10 13.10 4.25
N VAL A 25 29.89 11.93 4.86
CA VAL A 25 30.92 10.91 4.97
C VAL A 25 31.11 10.38 3.56
N ASP A 26 32.19 10.80 2.90
CA ASP A 26 32.64 10.18 1.66
C ASP A 26 33.25 8.80 1.98
N ASP A 27 32.44 7.91 2.55
CA ASP A 27 32.88 6.58 2.91
C ASP A 27 32.79 5.67 1.69
N LYS A 28 33.93 5.52 1.03
CA LYS A 28 34.13 4.56 -0.07
C LYS A 28 33.70 3.13 0.31
N LEU A 29 33.85 2.71 1.57
CA LEU A 29 33.44 1.39 2.04
C LEU A 29 31.91 1.31 2.12
N TYR A 30 31.26 2.32 2.70
CA TYR A 30 29.79 2.40 2.74
C TYR A 30 29.20 2.36 1.32
N LYS A 31 29.71 3.20 0.40
CA LYS A 31 29.27 3.20 -1.01
C LYS A 31 29.42 1.82 -1.65
N ARG A 32 30.57 1.17 -1.49
CA ARG A 32 30.78 -0.21 -1.97
C ARG A 32 29.80 -1.20 -1.34
N GLY A 33 29.55 -1.09 -0.04
CA GLY A 33 28.55 -1.88 0.67
C GLY A 33 27.16 -1.72 0.07
N THR A 34 26.73 -0.49 -0.21
CA THR A 34 25.43 -0.23 -0.86
C THR A 34 25.35 -0.79 -2.28
N THR A 35 26.44 -0.76 -3.05
CA THR A 35 26.50 -1.42 -4.37
C THR A 35 26.27 -2.93 -4.25
N TYR A 36 26.94 -3.59 -3.29
CA TYR A 36 26.73 -5.02 -3.06
C TYR A 36 25.33 -5.35 -2.54
N LEU A 37 24.78 -4.53 -1.63
CA LEU A 37 23.41 -4.65 -1.14
C LEU A 37 22.40 -4.61 -2.30
N ASN A 38 22.53 -3.62 -3.20
CA ASN A 38 21.66 -3.49 -4.36
C ASN A 38 21.84 -4.62 -5.38
N ALA A 39 23.02 -5.23 -5.44
CA ALA A 39 23.31 -6.40 -6.25
C ALA A 39 22.85 -7.72 -5.60
N GLY A 40 22.36 -7.70 -4.36
CA GLY A 40 21.94 -8.89 -3.62
C GLY A 40 23.09 -9.71 -3.01
N ASP A 41 24.33 -9.22 -3.07
CA ASP A 41 25.49 -9.87 -2.44
C ASP A 41 25.63 -9.38 -0.99
N TYR A 42 24.74 -9.89 -0.13
CA TYR A 42 24.56 -9.39 1.22
C TYR A 42 25.78 -9.66 2.12
N GLU A 43 26.51 -10.77 1.92
CA GLU A 43 27.73 -11.08 2.65
C GLU A 43 28.83 -10.05 2.38
N LYS A 44 29.05 -9.68 1.10
CA LYS A 44 30.01 -8.62 0.77
C LYS A 44 29.53 -7.26 1.24
N ALA A 45 28.23 -7.00 1.21
CA ALA A 45 27.65 -5.78 1.76
C ALA A 45 27.99 -5.65 3.26
N VAL A 46 27.68 -6.68 4.06
CA VAL A 46 28.02 -6.75 5.50
C VAL A 46 29.51 -6.52 5.74
N LYS A 47 30.40 -7.17 4.97
CA LYS A 47 31.86 -7.00 5.14
C LYS A 47 32.31 -5.55 4.92
N ASN A 48 31.70 -4.83 3.97
CA ASN A 48 32.03 -3.44 3.73
C ASN A 48 31.43 -2.51 4.79
N PHE A 49 30.19 -2.76 5.23
CA PHE A 49 29.58 -2.00 6.32
C PHE A 49 30.31 -2.20 7.65
N ASN A 50 30.80 -3.41 7.95
CA ASN A 50 31.67 -3.65 9.12
C ASN A 50 32.88 -2.73 9.13
N LYS A 51 33.61 -2.66 8.01
CA LYS A 51 34.79 -1.79 7.90
C LYS A 51 34.45 -0.31 7.95
N SER A 52 33.26 0.07 7.48
CA SER A 52 32.74 1.44 7.59
C SER A 52 32.47 1.81 9.06
N ILE A 53 31.83 0.90 9.79
CA ILE A 53 31.52 1.05 11.22
C ILE A 53 32.79 1.03 12.08
N GLU A 54 33.79 0.20 11.76
CA GLU A 54 35.10 0.22 12.43
C GLU A 54 35.80 1.59 12.35
N LYS A 55 35.53 2.36 11.29
CA LYS A 55 36.06 3.73 11.15
C LYS A 55 35.20 4.78 11.84
N ASN A 56 33.89 4.56 11.91
CA ASN A 56 32.94 5.44 12.56
C ASN A 56 31.82 4.61 13.20
N ASP A 57 31.95 4.37 14.50
CA ASP A 57 31.04 3.56 15.31
C ASP A 57 29.69 4.23 15.60
N LYS A 58 29.48 5.45 15.09
CA LYS A 58 28.21 6.19 15.16
C LYS A 58 27.55 6.37 13.79
N PHE A 59 28.03 5.67 12.76
CA PHE A 59 27.49 5.81 11.41
C PHE A 59 26.16 5.07 11.23
N ILE A 60 25.04 5.76 11.54
CA ILE A 60 23.68 5.21 11.52
C ILE A 60 23.34 4.50 10.19
N ASP A 61 23.62 5.11 9.04
CA ASP A 61 23.27 4.52 7.74
C ASP A 61 24.01 3.19 7.47
N ALA A 62 25.26 3.07 7.94
CA ALA A 62 26.04 1.85 7.81
C ALA A 62 25.45 0.73 8.68
N TYR A 63 25.06 1.03 9.94
CA TYR A 63 24.31 0.08 10.77
C TYR A 63 22.97 -0.31 10.13
N PHE A 64 22.24 0.65 9.55
CA PHE A 64 20.93 0.40 8.95
C PHE A 64 21.03 -0.56 7.78
N ASN A 65 21.94 -0.29 6.84
CA ASN A 65 22.12 -1.15 5.67
C ASN A 65 22.76 -2.49 6.02
N ARG A 66 23.57 -2.56 7.09
CA ARG A 66 24.06 -3.84 7.62
C ARG A 66 22.94 -4.66 8.24
N ALA A 67 22.05 -4.04 9.02
CA ALA A 67 20.87 -4.68 9.58
C ALA A 67 19.94 -5.23 8.49
N LEU A 68 19.71 -4.46 7.42
CA LEU A 68 18.97 -4.93 6.23
C LEU A 68 19.66 -6.14 5.58
N SER A 69 20.98 -6.08 5.37
CA SER A 69 21.75 -7.19 4.81
C SER A 69 21.64 -8.45 5.69
N TYR A 70 21.78 -8.29 7.01
CA TYR A 70 21.57 -9.39 7.96
C TYR A 70 20.14 -9.95 7.91
N THR A 71 19.13 -9.09 7.72
CA THR A 71 17.73 -9.52 7.56
C THR A 71 17.55 -10.39 6.33
N TYR A 72 18.12 -10.01 5.17
CA TYR A 72 18.09 -10.82 3.95
C TYR A 72 18.84 -12.15 4.11
N LEU A 73 19.92 -12.16 4.89
CA LEU A 73 20.67 -13.36 5.26
C LEU A 73 19.99 -14.21 6.35
N LYS A 74 18.82 -13.80 6.85
CA LYS A 74 18.09 -14.42 7.98
C LYS A 74 18.90 -14.47 9.29
N LYS A 75 19.91 -13.60 9.41
CA LYS A 75 20.73 -13.37 10.61
C LYS A 75 20.02 -12.38 11.53
N TYR A 76 18.92 -12.84 12.12
CA TYR A 76 17.96 -11.97 12.78
C TYR A 76 18.49 -11.32 14.06
N ASP A 77 19.32 -12.02 14.84
CA ASP A 77 19.86 -11.49 16.09
C ASP A 77 20.88 -10.37 15.84
N GLU A 78 21.71 -10.53 14.81
CA GLU A 78 22.64 -9.48 14.36
C GLU A 78 21.90 -8.25 13.84
N ALA A 79 20.84 -8.45 13.05
CA ALA A 79 19.99 -7.35 12.59
C ALA A 79 19.29 -6.62 13.75
N ILE A 80 18.75 -7.35 14.74
CA ILE A 80 18.16 -6.77 15.95
C ILE A 80 19.19 -5.94 16.71
N ASN A 81 20.42 -6.43 16.85
CA ASN A 81 21.49 -5.70 17.53
C ASN A 81 21.80 -4.39 16.81
N ASP A 82 21.93 -4.39 15.48
CA ASP A 82 22.20 -3.19 14.69
C ASP A 82 21.08 -2.15 14.80
N TYR A 83 19.81 -2.56 14.67
CA TYR A 83 18.69 -1.63 14.89
C TYR A 83 18.65 -1.11 16.33
N SER A 84 19.04 -1.93 17.31
CA SER A 84 19.12 -1.49 18.71
C SER A 84 20.23 -0.47 18.94
N ILE A 85 21.34 -0.56 18.21
CA ILE A 85 22.39 0.47 18.22
C ILE A 85 21.86 1.77 17.60
N ILE A 86 21.17 1.69 16.45
CA ILE A 86 20.57 2.88 15.82
C ILE A 86 19.60 3.56 16.77
N ILE A 87 18.70 2.82 17.42
CA ILE A 87 17.72 3.37 18.38
C ILE A 87 18.42 4.04 19.59
N LYS A 88 19.59 3.55 20.01
CA LYS A 88 20.39 4.20 21.07
C LYS A 88 21.03 5.50 20.59
N LEU A 89 21.47 5.55 19.33
CA LEU A 89 22.11 6.73 18.73
C LEU A 89 21.09 7.80 18.32
N ASP A 90 19.95 7.37 17.81
CA ASP A 90 18.83 8.19 17.37
C ASP A 90 17.50 7.59 17.87
N PRO A 91 17.06 7.97 19.09
CA PRO A 91 15.80 7.49 19.67
C PRO A 91 14.54 7.92 18.92
N ASN A 92 14.65 8.85 17.97
CA ASN A 92 13.53 9.32 17.15
C ASN A 92 13.49 8.64 15.77
N ASN A 93 14.26 7.56 15.56
CA ASN A 93 14.26 6.82 14.31
C ASN A 93 13.11 5.79 14.27
N GLU A 94 11.91 6.22 13.85
CA GLU A 94 10.72 5.37 13.76
C GLU A 94 10.91 4.16 12.83
N VAL A 95 11.70 4.32 11.77
CA VAL A 95 11.99 3.27 10.78
C VAL A 95 12.79 2.12 11.41
N SER A 96 13.71 2.41 12.33
CA SER A 96 14.49 1.39 13.02
C SER A 96 13.65 0.57 14.00
N PHE A 97 12.74 1.21 14.73
CA PHE A 97 11.73 0.51 15.53
C PHE A 97 10.85 -0.38 14.64
N PHE A 98 10.35 0.16 13.54
CA PHE A 98 9.50 -0.59 12.61
C PHE A 98 10.21 -1.82 12.04
N ASN A 99 11.43 -1.70 11.53
CA ASN A 99 12.16 -2.83 10.97
C ASN A 99 12.55 -3.87 12.04
N ARG A 100 12.96 -3.44 13.24
CA ARG A 100 13.22 -4.36 14.36
C ARG A 100 11.96 -5.11 14.78
N SER A 101 10.80 -4.44 14.79
CA SER A 101 9.52 -5.09 15.07
C SER A 101 9.16 -6.19 14.07
N ARG A 102 9.48 -6.01 12.79
CA ARG A 102 9.24 -7.03 11.75
C ARG A 102 10.08 -8.27 11.99
N ILE A 103 11.33 -8.10 12.43
CA ILE A 103 12.20 -9.21 12.80
C ILE A 103 11.66 -9.92 14.05
N PHE A 104 11.25 -9.18 15.09
CA PHE A 104 10.60 -9.79 16.26
C PHE A 104 9.34 -10.57 15.87
N ASN A 105 8.52 -10.07 14.94
CA ASN A 105 7.36 -10.80 14.40
C ASN A 105 7.76 -12.09 13.67
N LEU A 106 8.84 -12.08 12.88
CA LEU A 106 9.39 -13.30 12.25
C LEU A 106 9.85 -14.32 13.29
N LYS A 107 10.44 -13.85 14.40
CA LYS A 107 10.83 -14.69 15.56
C LYS A 107 9.65 -15.05 16.47
N LYS A 108 8.41 -14.64 16.15
CA LYS A 108 7.19 -14.80 16.96
C LYS A 108 7.27 -14.15 18.35
N GLU A 109 8.16 -13.19 18.55
CA GLU A 109 8.30 -12.39 19.77
C GLU A 109 7.32 -11.21 19.74
N TYR A 110 6.02 -11.52 19.72
CA TYR A 110 4.96 -10.57 19.38
C TYR A 110 4.87 -9.36 20.32
N GLN A 111 5.04 -9.55 21.63
CA GLN A 111 5.04 -8.44 22.60
C GLN A 111 6.14 -7.41 22.30
N LYS A 112 7.36 -7.86 21.97
CA LYS A 112 8.46 -6.95 21.63
C LYS A 112 8.18 -6.21 20.33
N ALA A 113 7.63 -6.92 19.33
CA ALA A 113 7.21 -6.29 18.08
C ALA A 113 6.16 -5.20 18.31
N ILE A 114 5.12 -5.46 19.10
CA ILE A 114 4.09 -4.47 19.43
C ILE A 114 4.69 -3.27 20.17
N SER A 115 5.63 -3.47 21.09
CA SER A 115 6.30 -2.39 21.82
C SER A 115 7.08 -1.47 20.86
N ASP A 116 7.81 -2.04 19.90
CA ASP A 116 8.53 -1.26 18.89
C ASP A 116 7.56 -0.51 17.97
N LEU A 117 6.48 -1.15 17.51
CA LEU A 117 5.46 -0.51 16.68
C LEU A 117 4.76 0.64 17.41
N ASN A 118 4.50 0.51 18.72
CA ASN A 118 3.99 1.60 19.54
C ASN A 118 4.97 2.77 19.64
N SER A 119 6.26 2.48 19.71
CA SER A 119 7.31 3.51 19.74
C SER A 119 7.37 4.25 18.40
N ALA A 120 7.31 3.53 17.28
CA ALA A 120 7.23 4.13 15.95
C ALA A 120 5.99 5.02 15.77
N ILE A 121 4.80 4.57 16.19
CA ILE A 121 3.55 5.38 16.15
C ILE A 121 3.66 6.64 17.03
N LYS A 122 4.34 6.55 18.18
CA LYS A 122 4.53 7.69 19.08
C LYS A 122 5.40 8.78 18.43
N ILE A 123 6.40 8.38 17.64
CA ILE A 123 7.30 9.27 16.92
C ILE A 123 6.58 9.86 15.70
N ASP A 124 6.02 9.01 14.83
CA ASP A 124 5.24 9.43 13.67
C ASP A 124 3.88 8.73 13.61
N LYS A 125 2.83 9.49 13.97
CA LYS A 125 1.44 9.03 13.90
C LYS A 125 0.94 8.82 12.46
N LYS A 126 1.62 9.35 11.45
CA LYS A 126 1.26 9.20 10.03
C LYS A 126 2.01 8.06 9.36
N PHE A 127 2.80 7.28 10.10
CA PHE A 127 3.46 6.09 9.57
C PHE A 127 2.46 4.92 9.46
N ILE A 128 1.68 4.94 8.37
CA ILE A 128 0.50 4.10 8.16
C ILE A 128 0.81 2.59 8.21
N GLU A 129 1.93 2.16 7.64
CA GLU A 129 2.36 0.76 7.57
C GLU A 129 2.50 0.12 8.96
N VAL A 130 2.88 0.90 9.97
CA VAL A 130 3.06 0.46 11.36
C VAL A 130 1.74 -0.04 11.97
N TYR A 131 0.62 0.62 11.64
CA TYR A 131 -0.70 0.24 12.12
C TYR A 131 -1.15 -1.10 11.52
N PHE A 132 -0.90 -1.31 10.22
CA PHE A 132 -1.22 -2.58 9.55
C PHE A 132 -0.43 -3.75 10.13
N ASP A 133 0.88 -3.59 10.32
CA ASP A 133 1.72 -4.64 10.89
C ASP A 133 1.34 -4.94 12.36
N LYS A 134 1.02 -3.90 13.14
CA LYS A 134 0.56 -4.06 14.54
C LYS A 134 -0.76 -4.82 14.60
N ALA A 135 -1.74 -4.46 13.78
CA ALA A 135 -3.03 -5.15 13.76
C ALA A 135 -2.88 -6.62 13.32
N GLN A 136 -2.02 -6.92 12.34
CA GLN A 136 -1.74 -8.29 11.93
C GLN A 136 -1.12 -9.12 13.06
N ILE A 137 -0.18 -8.55 13.83
CA ILE A 137 0.42 -9.24 14.97
C ILE A 137 -0.63 -9.51 16.05
N MET A 138 -1.50 -8.55 16.36
CA MET A 138 -2.60 -8.73 17.31
C MET A 138 -3.56 -9.85 16.87
N ILE A 139 -3.88 -9.94 15.56
CA ILE A 139 -4.68 -11.05 15.01
C ILE A 139 -3.97 -12.40 15.21
N LYS A 140 -2.65 -12.49 14.95
CA LYS A 140 -1.87 -13.73 15.21
C LYS A 140 -1.91 -14.14 16.68
N MET A 141 -1.97 -13.17 17.59
CA MET A 141 -2.13 -13.38 19.02
C MET A 141 -3.58 -13.67 19.45
N LYS A 142 -4.54 -13.66 18.52
CA LYS A 142 -5.99 -13.75 18.78
C LYS A 142 -6.55 -12.57 19.58
N ASP A 143 -5.81 -11.47 19.69
CA ASP A 143 -6.29 -10.22 20.27
C ASP A 143 -7.06 -9.40 19.21
N LEU A 144 -8.31 -9.82 18.95
CA LEU A 144 -9.16 -9.17 17.95
C LEU A 144 -9.56 -7.76 18.39
N ASN A 145 -9.79 -7.54 19.68
CA ASN A 145 -10.14 -6.23 20.22
C ASN A 145 -9.00 -5.22 20.07
N GLY A 146 -7.75 -5.62 20.35
CA GLY A 146 -6.57 -4.81 20.10
C GLY A 146 -6.40 -4.46 18.62
N ALA A 147 -6.67 -5.40 17.71
CA ALA A 147 -6.61 -5.15 16.28
C ALA A 147 -7.70 -4.16 15.83
N ILE A 148 -8.93 -4.29 16.32
CA ILE A 148 -10.04 -3.34 16.08
C ILE A 148 -9.67 -1.94 16.57
N SER A 149 -9.12 -1.84 17.78
CA SER A 149 -8.64 -0.57 18.36
C SER A 149 -7.54 0.05 17.50
N THR A 150 -6.59 -0.76 17.02
CA THR A 150 -5.50 -0.29 16.16
C THR A 150 -6.02 0.29 14.85
N TYR A 151 -6.98 -0.36 14.18
CA TYR A 151 -7.61 0.21 12.98
C TYR A 151 -8.47 1.42 13.28
N THR A 152 -9.09 1.50 14.46
CA THR A 152 -9.83 2.70 14.89
C THR A 152 -8.89 3.90 14.97
N ASN A 153 -7.72 3.73 15.59
CA ASN A 153 -6.71 4.79 15.63
C ASN A 153 -6.20 5.16 14.23
N LEU A 154 -6.08 4.19 13.32
CA LEU A 154 -5.69 4.46 11.93
C LEU A 154 -6.76 5.25 11.17
N ILE A 155 -8.03 5.02 11.45
CA ILE A 155 -9.16 5.78 10.86
C ILE A 155 -9.11 7.25 11.29
N GLU A 156 -8.68 7.56 12.52
CA GLU A 156 -8.50 8.96 12.95
C GLU A 156 -7.42 9.68 12.11
N VAL A 157 -6.40 8.94 11.65
CA VAL A 157 -5.33 9.46 10.79
C VAL A 157 -5.78 9.56 9.33
N LEU A 158 -6.58 8.59 8.85
CA LEU A 158 -7.05 8.47 7.47
C LEU A 158 -8.58 8.31 7.40
N PRO A 159 -9.37 9.33 7.77
CA PRO A 159 -10.82 9.18 7.94
C PRO A 159 -11.58 8.89 6.63
N ASN A 160 -10.98 9.23 5.49
CA ASN A 160 -11.57 9.05 4.16
C ASN A 160 -10.98 7.85 3.39
N ASP A 161 -10.01 7.14 3.97
CA ASP A 161 -9.43 5.96 3.32
C ASP A 161 -10.33 4.73 3.60
N PRO A 162 -10.79 3.99 2.58
CA PRO A 162 -11.63 2.83 2.78
C PRO A 162 -10.91 1.61 3.39
N ILE A 163 -9.57 1.52 3.30
CA ILE A 163 -8.79 0.33 3.66
C ILE A 163 -8.85 0.05 5.18
N PRO A 164 -8.68 1.03 6.09
CA PRO A 164 -8.79 0.80 7.53
C PRO A 164 -10.18 0.31 7.95
N TYR A 165 -11.26 0.88 7.40
CA TYR A 165 -12.63 0.44 7.66
C TYR A 165 -12.85 -0.99 7.19
N TYR A 166 -12.40 -1.34 5.98
CA TYR A 166 -12.54 -2.70 5.45
C TYR A 166 -11.89 -3.74 6.38
N ASN A 167 -10.64 -3.49 6.79
CA ASN A 167 -9.94 -4.42 7.67
C ASN A 167 -10.53 -4.48 9.07
N ARG A 168 -10.97 -3.34 9.63
CA ARG A 168 -11.68 -3.31 10.93
C ARG A 168 -12.99 -4.10 10.86
N GLY A 169 -13.76 -3.92 9.78
CA GLY A 169 -15.02 -4.62 9.57
C GLY A 169 -14.85 -6.14 9.46
N LEU A 170 -13.83 -6.62 8.75
CA LEU A 170 -13.51 -8.06 8.70
C LEU A 170 -13.19 -8.64 10.08
N ILE A 171 -12.48 -7.89 10.93
CA ILE A 171 -12.11 -8.34 12.27
C ILE A 171 -13.32 -8.30 13.19
N LYS A 172 -14.14 -7.25 13.14
CA LYS A 172 -15.41 -7.18 13.88
C LYS A 172 -16.33 -8.35 13.54
N TYR A 173 -16.44 -8.71 12.26
CA TYR A 173 -17.22 -9.87 11.83
C TYR A 173 -16.70 -11.18 12.47
N ARG A 174 -15.38 -11.39 12.44
CA ARG A 174 -14.74 -12.54 13.11
C ARG A 174 -14.90 -12.54 14.62
N ASN A 175 -14.99 -11.36 15.22
CA ASN A 175 -15.20 -11.15 16.66
C ASN A 175 -16.69 -11.24 17.06
N GLY A 176 -17.59 -11.52 16.12
CA GLY A 176 -19.04 -11.63 16.36
C GLY A 176 -19.82 -10.31 16.34
N ASP A 177 -19.14 -9.16 16.19
CA ASP A 177 -19.77 -7.84 16.02
C ASP A 177 -20.22 -7.64 14.57
N LYS A 178 -21.32 -8.31 14.21
CA LYS A 178 -21.91 -8.23 12.87
C LYS A 178 -22.40 -6.82 12.54
N LYS A 179 -22.97 -6.10 13.51
CA LYS A 179 -23.48 -4.73 13.31
C LYS A 179 -22.35 -3.77 12.99
N GLY A 180 -21.30 -3.72 13.81
CA GLY A 180 -20.17 -2.84 13.59
C GLY A 180 -19.36 -3.21 12.34
N ALA A 181 -19.34 -4.50 11.97
CA ALA A 181 -18.77 -4.93 10.69
C ALA A 181 -19.52 -4.31 9.50
N CYS A 182 -20.85 -4.22 9.60
CA CYS A 182 -21.69 -3.65 8.55
C CYS A 182 -21.57 -2.14 8.41
N GLU A 183 -21.46 -1.43 9.52
CA GLU A 183 -21.16 0.00 9.51
C GLU A 183 -19.83 0.27 8.79
N ASP A 184 -18.79 -0.52 9.12
CA ASP A 184 -17.48 -0.42 8.48
C ASP A 184 -17.48 -0.84 7.00
N ALA A 185 -18.36 -1.78 6.61
CA ALA A 185 -18.58 -2.17 5.22
C ALA A 185 -19.11 -1.00 4.38
N ALA A 186 -20.10 -0.29 4.91
CA ALA A 186 -20.68 0.89 4.26
C ALA A 186 -19.63 2.00 4.10
N LEU A 187 -18.86 2.27 5.15
CA LEU A 187 -17.82 3.32 5.15
C LEU A 187 -16.65 2.98 4.22
N SER A 188 -16.25 1.71 4.16
CA SER A 188 -15.23 1.25 3.20
C SER A 188 -15.72 1.17 1.75
N LYS A 189 -17.03 1.35 1.52
CA LYS A 189 -17.70 1.03 0.25
C LYS A 189 -17.42 -0.42 -0.21
N SER A 190 -17.11 -1.30 0.74
CA SER A 190 -16.77 -2.69 0.45
C SER A 190 -18.04 -3.52 0.35
N LYS A 191 -18.26 -4.14 -0.81
CA LYS A 191 -19.37 -5.09 -1.03
C LYS A 191 -19.12 -6.47 -0.40
N TYR A 192 -17.97 -6.69 0.23
CA TYR A 192 -17.50 -8.02 0.66
C TYR A 192 -17.84 -8.41 2.10
N ILE A 193 -18.40 -7.49 2.90
CA ILE A 193 -18.87 -7.80 4.26
C ILE A 193 -20.38 -8.01 4.18
N ALA A 194 -20.82 -9.26 4.37
CA ALA A 194 -22.23 -9.63 4.31
C ALA A 194 -23.00 -9.00 5.49
N CYS A 195 -24.03 -8.23 5.16
CA CYS A 195 -24.86 -7.51 6.12
C CYS A 195 -26.32 -7.90 5.96
N ASP A 196 -26.91 -8.41 7.04
CA ASP A 196 -28.35 -8.54 7.10
C ASP A 196 -29.00 -7.16 6.96
N ILE A 197 -29.81 -7.04 5.92
CA ILE A 197 -30.44 -5.82 5.40
C ILE A 197 -31.36 -5.12 6.42
N ASN A 198 -31.67 -5.76 7.55
CA ASN A 198 -32.62 -5.27 8.54
C ASN A 198 -32.03 -4.29 9.58
N LEU A 199 -30.74 -3.94 9.51
CA LEU A 199 -30.10 -2.96 10.41
C LEU A 199 -29.85 -1.57 9.77
N TYR A 200 -30.37 -1.32 8.57
CA TYR A 200 -29.92 -0.26 7.66
C TYR A 200 -30.86 0.97 7.51
N ASP A 201 -31.81 1.19 8.42
CA ASP A 201 -32.86 2.18 8.18
C ASP A 201 -32.41 3.68 8.19
N PRO A 202 -31.35 4.14 8.90
CA PRO A 202 -30.99 5.56 8.87
C PRO A 202 -30.07 5.99 7.70
N LEU A 203 -29.33 5.06 7.07
CA LEU A 203 -28.27 5.38 6.08
C LEU A 203 -28.76 5.42 4.63
N LYS A 204 -29.99 4.96 4.37
CA LYS A 204 -30.59 4.88 3.03
C LYS A 204 -30.73 6.24 2.34
N LYS A 205 -30.83 7.33 3.11
CA LYS A 205 -31.07 8.69 2.58
C LYS A 205 -29.85 9.36 1.92
N LEU A 206 -28.64 8.77 2.03
CA LEU A 206 -27.40 9.36 1.52
C LEU A 206 -26.85 8.68 0.25
N ILE A 207 -27.38 7.52 -0.14
CA ILE A 207 -26.78 6.64 -1.16
C ILE A 207 -27.62 6.58 -2.45
N GLU A 208 -28.83 7.14 -2.46
CA GLU A 208 -29.68 7.18 -3.65
C GLU A 208 -29.17 8.22 -4.66
N ASN A 209 -28.11 7.86 -5.42
CA ASN A 209 -27.82 8.32 -6.79
C ASN A 209 -26.51 7.69 -7.33
N SER A 210 -26.44 6.36 -7.50
CA SER A 210 -25.68 5.74 -8.59
C SER A 210 -25.88 4.23 -8.64
N CYS A 211 -26.35 3.74 -9.78
CA CYS A 211 -26.37 2.38 -10.31
C CYS A 211 -25.83 1.25 -9.40
N ASP A 212 -26.68 0.69 -8.53
CA ASP A 212 -26.45 -0.65 -7.96
C ASP A 212 -27.77 -1.22 -7.42
N GLU A 213 -28.58 -1.79 -8.32
CA GLU A 213 -29.65 -2.69 -7.92
C GLU A 213 -29.49 -4.01 -8.67
N LYS A 214 -29.65 -5.10 -7.91
CA LYS A 214 -29.53 -6.52 -8.29
C LYS A 214 -28.12 -7.11 -8.22
N GLN A 215 -27.69 -7.39 -6.98
CA GLN A 215 -27.07 -8.67 -6.63
C GLN A 215 -27.31 -8.96 -5.14
N LYS A 216 -28.53 -9.41 -4.84
CA LYS A 216 -28.82 -10.30 -3.71
C LYS A 216 -28.62 -11.72 -4.22
N GLU A 217 -28.09 -12.58 -3.35
CA GLU A 217 -27.67 -13.97 -3.56
C GLU A 217 -26.38 -14.17 -4.36
N VAL A 218 -25.28 -14.46 -3.66
CA VAL A 218 -24.56 -15.74 -3.77
C VAL A 218 -23.91 -16.03 -2.41
N LEU A 219 -24.36 -17.10 -1.75
CA LEU A 219 -23.76 -17.69 -0.56
C LEU A 219 -22.42 -18.37 -0.90
N LEU A 220 -21.49 -18.33 0.06
CA LEU A 220 -20.51 -19.38 0.40
C LEU A 220 -20.16 -20.40 -0.71
N SER A 221 -18.99 -20.22 -1.32
CA SER A 221 -18.15 -21.37 -1.67
C SER A 221 -16.68 -20.96 -1.69
N ASP A 222 -15.85 -21.74 -0.98
CA ASP A 222 -14.39 -21.74 -1.07
C ASP A 222 -13.93 -22.29 -2.43
N LYS A 223 -14.30 -21.62 -3.53
CA LYS A 223 -13.70 -21.86 -4.84
C LYS A 223 -12.88 -20.63 -5.20
N GLN A 224 -11.58 -20.83 -5.28
CA GLN A 224 -10.64 -19.87 -5.83
C GLN A 224 -11.05 -19.61 -7.29
N ASP A 225 -11.76 -18.51 -7.56
CA ASP A 225 -12.28 -18.20 -8.89
C ASP A 225 -11.13 -18.23 -9.91
N LYS A 226 -11.30 -19.02 -10.98
CA LYS A 226 -10.31 -19.21 -12.05
C LYS A 226 -10.04 -17.87 -12.74
N VAL A 227 -8.78 -17.41 -12.69
CA VAL A 227 -8.33 -16.17 -13.35
C VAL A 227 -7.56 -16.54 -14.61
N VAL A 228 -8.07 -16.12 -15.77
CA VAL A 228 -7.46 -16.44 -17.08
C VAL A 228 -7.09 -15.14 -17.80
N PRO A 229 -5.81 -14.91 -18.13
CA PRO A 229 -5.36 -13.73 -18.84
C PRO A 229 -6.03 -13.55 -20.22
N PHE A 230 -6.34 -12.30 -20.59
CA PHE A 230 -6.98 -11.94 -21.86
C PHE A 230 -6.23 -12.44 -23.11
N GLY A 231 -4.90 -12.61 -23.02
CA GLY A 231 -4.07 -13.08 -24.14
C GLY A 231 -4.19 -14.57 -24.44
N ILE A 232 -4.66 -15.38 -23.48
CA ILE A 232 -4.70 -16.85 -23.60
C ILE A 232 -6.10 -17.44 -23.47
N ILE A 233 -7.11 -16.62 -23.17
CA ILE A 233 -8.49 -17.07 -23.01
C ILE A 233 -9.09 -17.48 -24.36
N GLU A 234 -9.88 -18.56 -24.36
CA GLU A 234 -10.54 -19.11 -25.54
C GLU A 234 -11.59 -18.14 -26.08
N GLU A 235 -12.53 -17.73 -25.23
CA GLU A 235 -13.53 -16.71 -25.57
C GLU A 235 -13.31 -15.45 -24.75
N VAL A 236 -13.03 -14.36 -25.46
CA VAL A 236 -12.70 -13.08 -24.86
C VAL A 236 -13.95 -12.34 -24.39
N PRO A 237 -13.85 -11.52 -23.33
CA PRO A 237 -14.92 -10.62 -22.95
C PRO A 237 -15.40 -9.76 -24.13
N VAL A 238 -16.73 -9.62 -24.27
CA VAL A 238 -17.35 -8.88 -25.38
C VAL A 238 -17.86 -7.53 -24.88
N TYR A 239 -17.34 -6.45 -25.46
CA TYR A 239 -17.80 -5.09 -25.16
C TYR A 239 -19.16 -4.83 -25.82
N PRO A 240 -20.08 -4.08 -25.18
CA PRO A 240 -21.37 -3.73 -25.77
C PRO A 240 -21.24 -3.11 -27.18
N GLY A 241 -21.85 -3.75 -28.18
CA GLY A 241 -21.74 -3.36 -29.59
C GLY A 241 -20.73 -4.15 -30.40
N CYS A 242 -20.05 -5.14 -29.82
CA CYS A 242 -19.17 -6.09 -30.52
C CYS A 242 -19.81 -7.48 -30.73
N GLU A 243 -21.08 -7.68 -30.39
CA GLU A 243 -21.73 -9.01 -30.34
C GLU A 243 -21.88 -9.67 -31.71
N LYS A 244 -21.99 -8.87 -32.78
CA LYS A 244 -22.20 -9.34 -34.16
C LYS A 244 -20.91 -9.45 -34.98
N VAL A 245 -19.76 -9.16 -34.36
CA VAL A 245 -18.45 -9.19 -35.03
C VAL A 245 -17.94 -10.64 -35.08
N PRO A 246 -17.25 -11.07 -36.16
CA PRO A 246 -16.66 -12.41 -36.23
C PRO A 246 -15.75 -12.70 -35.03
N LYS A 247 -15.74 -13.96 -34.54
CA LYS A 247 -14.96 -14.35 -33.35
C LYS A 247 -13.47 -13.97 -33.43
N SER A 248 -12.89 -14.03 -34.64
CA SER A 248 -11.49 -13.62 -34.90
C SER A 248 -11.22 -12.14 -34.65
N GLU A 249 -12.23 -11.27 -34.78
CA GLU A 249 -12.10 -9.81 -34.66
C GLU A 249 -12.58 -9.25 -33.31
N LEU A 250 -13.19 -10.09 -32.45
CA LEU A 250 -13.71 -9.68 -31.15
C LEU A 250 -12.64 -8.99 -30.27
N ARG A 251 -11.41 -9.50 -30.27
CA ARG A 251 -10.29 -8.89 -29.52
C ARG A 251 -10.01 -7.46 -29.97
N LYS A 252 -10.01 -7.25 -31.28
CA LYS A 252 -9.76 -5.95 -31.90
C LYS A 252 -10.91 -4.99 -31.61
N CYS A 253 -12.15 -5.43 -31.80
CA CYS A 253 -13.34 -4.64 -31.49
C CYS A 253 -13.36 -4.23 -30.00
N PHE A 254 -13.06 -5.16 -29.10
CA PHE A 254 -12.96 -4.88 -27.66
C PHE A 254 -11.95 -3.77 -27.36
N GLN A 255 -10.72 -3.90 -27.88
CA GLN A 255 -9.68 -2.89 -27.67
C GLN A 255 -10.07 -1.52 -28.23
N GLU A 256 -10.65 -1.48 -29.43
CA GLU A 256 -11.13 -0.24 -30.05
C GLU A 256 -12.23 0.44 -29.24
N GLN A 257 -13.20 -0.31 -28.73
CA GLN A 257 -14.27 0.26 -27.92
C GLN A 257 -13.77 0.78 -26.57
N ILE A 258 -12.84 0.09 -25.93
CA ILE A 258 -12.18 0.61 -24.71
C ILE A 258 -11.44 1.92 -25.02
N GLN A 259 -10.71 2.00 -26.13
CA GLN A 259 -10.03 3.23 -26.54
C GLN A 259 -11.01 4.37 -26.85
N ARG A 260 -12.12 4.09 -27.54
CA ARG A 260 -13.20 5.07 -27.79
C ARG A 260 -13.84 5.54 -26.49
N HIS A 261 -14.08 4.62 -25.55
CA HIS A 261 -14.60 4.95 -24.22
C HIS A 261 -13.67 5.88 -23.47
N ILE A 262 -12.36 5.59 -23.49
CA ILE A 262 -11.35 6.45 -22.87
C ILE A 262 -11.38 7.83 -23.54
N ALA A 263 -11.32 7.90 -24.87
CA ALA A 263 -11.32 9.17 -25.59
C ALA A 263 -12.55 10.03 -25.29
N ARG A 264 -13.75 9.43 -25.24
CA ARG A 264 -15.00 10.14 -24.93
C ARG A 264 -15.07 10.66 -23.49
N ASN A 265 -14.47 9.93 -22.56
CA ASN A 265 -14.53 10.26 -21.13
C ASN A 265 -13.28 10.97 -20.61
N PHE A 266 -12.27 11.17 -21.47
CA PHE A 266 -10.99 11.74 -21.10
C PHE A 266 -11.13 13.21 -20.70
N ARG A 267 -10.68 13.54 -19.48
CA ARG A 267 -10.57 14.93 -19.04
C ARG A 267 -9.19 15.13 -18.44
N TYR A 268 -8.43 16.09 -18.95
CA TYR A 268 -7.14 16.40 -18.37
C TYR A 268 -7.32 17.21 -17.08
N PRO A 269 -6.80 16.77 -15.91
CA PRO A 269 -6.98 17.50 -14.66
C PRO A 269 -6.37 18.91 -14.72
N LYS A 270 -7.15 19.96 -14.42
CA LYS A 270 -6.70 21.36 -14.51
C LYS A 270 -5.43 21.64 -13.68
N GLU A 271 -5.35 21.07 -12.48
CA GLU A 271 -4.17 21.19 -11.61
C GLU A 271 -2.94 20.49 -12.18
N ALA A 272 -3.13 19.40 -12.94
CA ALA A 272 -2.03 18.75 -13.65
C ALA A 272 -1.56 19.59 -14.85
N GLN A 273 -2.47 20.29 -15.54
CA GLN A 273 -2.12 21.22 -16.62
C GLN A 273 -1.29 22.39 -16.10
N LYS A 274 -1.74 23.07 -15.03
CA LYS A 274 -1.01 24.21 -14.43
C LYS A 274 0.42 23.86 -14.01
N ARG A 275 0.63 22.60 -13.59
CA ARG A 275 1.91 22.09 -13.10
C ARG A 275 2.73 21.38 -14.17
N ASN A 276 2.31 21.43 -15.45
CA ASN A 276 2.95 20.74 -16.58
C ASN A 276 3.19 19.24 -16.35
N ILE A 277 2.32 18.59 -15.58
CA ILE A 277 2.45 17.17 -15.24
C ILE A 277 1.90 16.35 -16.40
N GLN A 278 2.77 15.58 -17.07
CA GLN A 278 2.44 14.69 -18.18
C GLN A 278 2.91 13.26 -17.91
N GLY A 279 2.41 12.32 -18.69
CA GLY A 279 2.99 10.98 -18.81
C GLY A 279 1.96 9.88 -18.99
N ARG A 280 2.45 8.64 -18.92
CA ARG A 280 1.65 7.44 -19.15
C ARG A 280 1.19 6.85 -17.82
N VAL A 281 -0.10 6.62 -17.68
CA VAL A 281 -0.70 5.89 -16.57
C VAL A 281 -1.09 4.50 -17.06
N PHE A 282 -0.51 3.46 -16.45
CA PHE A 282 -0.96 2.09 -16.65
C PHE A 282 -2.15 1.81 -15.75
N VAL A 283 -3.25 1.35 -16.33
CA VAL A 283 -4.44 0.94 -15.59
C VAL A 283 -4.65 -0.55 -15.79
N GLN A 284 -4.72 -1.28 -14.69
CA GLN A 284 -5.07 -2.69 -14.65
C GLN A 284 -6.42 -2.84 -13.98
N PHE A 285 -7.32 -3.64 -14.54
CA PHE A 285 -8.62 -3.93 -13.94
C PHE A 285 -9.05 -5.36 -14.26
N MET A 286 -10.02 -5.88 -13.52
CA MET A 286 -10.54 -7.22 -13.68
C MET A 286 -11.96 -7.14 -14.25
N ILE A 287 -12.20 -7.87 -15.35
CA ILE A 287 -13.55 -8.13 -15.85
C ILE A 287 -14.00 -9.40 -15.14
N ALA A 288 -14.95 -9.24 -14.23
CA ALA A 288 -15.43 -10.34 -13.40
C ALA A 288 -16.35 -11.29 -14.21
N LYS A 289 -16.59 -12.50 -13.71
CA LYS A 289 -17.52 -13.48 -14.30
C LYS A 289 -18.96 -12.94 -14.43
N GLU A 290 -19.32 -11.90 -13.68
CA GLU A 290 -20.61 -11.21 -13.75
C GLU A 290 -20.65 -10.11 -14.82
N GLY A 291 -19.51 -9.81 -15.44
CA GLY A 291 -19.36 -8.78 -16.48
C GLY A 291 -19.06 -7.37 -15.97
N CYS A 292 -18.81 -7.22 -14.67
CA CYS A 292 -18.48 -5.94 -14.05
C CYS A 292 -16.97 -5.69 -14.04
N VAL A 293 -16.58 -4.42 -14.20
CA VAL A 293 -15.19 -4.00 -14.02
C VAL A 293 -14.92 -3.79 -12.53
N THR A 294 -13.95 -4.54 -12.00
CA THR A 294 -13.57 -4.53 -10.58
C THR A 294 -12.04 -4.43 -10.43
N ALA A 295 -11.55 -4.29 -9.20
CA ALA A 295 -10.12 -4.31 -8.87
C ALA A 295 -9.24 -3.35 -9.72
N ILE A 296 -9.72 -2.13 -9.98
CA ILE A 296 -8.98 -1.12 -10.75
C ILE A 296 -7.74 -0.66 -9.96
N ARG A 297 -6.56 -0.88 -10.55
CA ARG A 297 -5.24 -0.47 -10.06
C ARG A 297 -4.59 0.46 -11.08
N THR A 298 -3.94 1.49 -10.61
CA THR A 298 -3.28 2.51 -11.43
C THR A 298 -1.82 2.61 -11.06
N ARG A 299 -0.97 2.90 -12.04
CA ARG A 299 0.44 3.22 -11.83
C ARG A 299 0.88 4.24 -12.87
N GLY A 300 1.26 5.43 -12.41
CA GLY A 300 1.65 6.54 -13.25
C GLY A 300 2.64 7.47 -12.57
N PRO A 301 3.03 8.57 -13.23
CA PRO A 301 4.02 9.50 -12.71
C PRO A 301 3.45 10.45 -11.64
N HIS A 302 2.13 10.54 -11.50
CA HIS A 302 1.51 11.45 -10.55
C HIS A 302 0.08 11.01 -10.13
N PRO A 303 -0.31 11.14 -8.84
CA PRO A 303 -1.62 10.72 -8.33
C PRO A 303 -2.83 11.37 -9.02
N LEU A 304 -2.69 12.62 -9.48
CA LEU A 304 -3.77 13.32 -10.22
C LEU A 304 -4.13 12.61 -11.53
N LEU A 305 -3.12 12.15 -12.27
CA LEU A 305 -3.34 11.43 -13.53
C LEU A 305 -3.89 10.04 -13.25
N GLU A 306 -3.42 9.39 -12.19
CA GLU A 306 -3.91 8.08 -11.75
C GLU A 306 -5.38 8.12 -11.33
N SER A 307 -5.78 9.13 -10.56
CA SER A 307 -7.16 9.29 -10.09
C SER A 307 -8.12 9.48 -11.27
N GLU A 308 -7.71 10.25 -12.26
CA GLU A 308 -8.50 10.47 -13.47
C GLU A 308 -8.56 9.22 -14.36
N ALA A 309 -7.45 8.52 -14.53
CA ALA A 309 -7.41 7.25 -15.24
C ALA A 309 -8.33 6.20 -14.60
N ARG A 310 -8.35 6.14 -13.26
CA ARG A 310 -9.27 5.28 -12.50
C ARG A 310 -10.73 5.66 -12.75
N ARG A 311 -11.07 6.96 -12.74
CA ARG A 311 -12.42 7.47 -13.01
C ARG A 311 -12.91 7.07 -14.41
N ILE A 312 -12.07 7.20 -15.43
CA ILE A 312 -12.42 6.83 -16.81
C ILE A 312 -12.78 5.34 -16.90
N ILE A 313 -11.98 4.47 -16.28
CA ILE A 313 -12.21 3.02 -16.29
C ILE A 313 -13.40 2.62 -15.43
N SER A 314 -13.69 3.32 -14.32
CA SER A 314 -14.89 3.04 -13.53
C SER A 314 -16.20 3.34 -14.25
N LEU A 315 -16.16 4.12 -15.33
CA LEU A 315 -17.33 4.43 -16.17
C LEU A 315 -17.57 3.39 -17.26
N LEU A 316 -16.74 2.35 -17.37
CA LEU A 316 -16.95 1.30 -18.36
C LEU A 316 -18.33 0.65 -18.17
N PRO A 317 -19.05 0.38 -19.28
CA PRO A 317 -20.32 -0.32 -19.19
C PRO A 317 -20.09 -1.76 -18.75
N ARG A 318 -21.18 -2.47 -18.47
CA ARG A 318 -21.12 -3.91 -18.24
C ARG A 318 -20.64 -4.62 -19.51
N ILE A 319 -19.63 -5.47 -19.36
CA ILE A 319 -18.98 -6.22 -20.44
C ILE A 319 -19.42 -7.67 -20.32
N SER A 320 -19.68 -8.37 -21.41
CA SER A 320 -19.95 -9.81 -21.33
C SER A 320 -18.70 -10.56 -20.86
N PRO A 321 -18.80 -11.47 -19.89
CA PRO A 321 -17.65 -12.16 -19.31
C PRO A 321 -16.92 -13.04 -20.34
N GLY A 322 -15.64 -13.32 -20.11
CA GLY A 322 -14.89 -14.28 -20.90
C GLY A 322 -15.19 -15.72 -20.47
N LEU A 323 -14.99 -16.67 -21.39
CA LEU A 323 -15.17 -18.11 -21.13
C LEU A 323 -13.85 -18.85 -21.30
N SER A 324 -13.60 -19.80 -20.40
CA SER A 324 -12.49 -20.77 -20.48
C SER A 324 -13.03 -22.15 -20.12
N ASP A 325 -12.85 -23.12 -21.01
CA ASP A 325 -13.44 -24.46 -20.88
C ASP A 325 -14.97 -24.42 -20.72
N GLY A 326 -15.63 -23.44 -21.34
CA GLY A 326 -17.08 -23.21 -21.24
C GLY A 326 -17.56 -22.55 -19.94
N GLU A 327 -16.68 -22.28 -18.98
CA GLU A 327 -17.01 -21.61 -17.71
C GLU A 327 -16.67 -20.12 -17.74
N LYS A 328 -17.49 -19.30 -17.05
CA LYS A 328 -17.24 -17.86 -16.89
C LYS A 328 -16.08 -17.62 -15.93
N VAL A 329 -15.08 -16.90 -16.38
CA VAL A 329 -13.83 -16.67 -15.64
C VAL A 329 -13.53 -15.19 -15.45
N ASN A 330 -12.69 -14.90 -14.47
CA ASN A 330 -12.20 -13.54 -14.22
C ASN A 330 -11.04 -13.23 -15.18
N VAL A 331 -11.15 -12.13 -15.92
CA VAL A 331 -10.18 -11.76 -16.96
C VAL A 331 -9.50 -10.44 -16.60
N PRO A 332 -8.20 -10.45 -16.23
CA PRO A 332 -7.46 -9.22 -16.02
C PRO A 332 -7.14 -8.56 -17.36
N PHE A 333 -7.34 -7.24 -17.42
CA PHE A 333 -7.01 -6.41 -18.57
C PHE A 333 -6.15 -5.23 -18.14
N SER A 334 -5.20 -4.84 -19.00
CA SER A 334 -4.28 -3.74 -18.74
C SER A 334 -4.24 -2.82 -19.95
N ILE A 335 -4.35 -1.51 -19.71
CA ILE A 335 -4.32 -0.50 -20.76
C ILE A 335 -3.57 0.75 -20.33
N PRO A 336 -2.68 1.30 -21.18
CA PRO A 336 -2.06 2.58 -20.92
C PRO A 336 -2.98 3.74 -21.34
N ILE A 337 -3.12 4.73 -20.48
CA ILE A 337 -3.73 6.02 -20.78
C ILE A 337 -2.62 7.09 -20.81
N ILE A 338 -2.52 7.83 -21.91
CA ILE A 338 -1.47 8.84 -22.11
C ILE A 338 -2.04 10.22 -21.83
N PHE A 339 -1.45 10.92 -20.87
CA PHE A 339 -1.73 12.33 -20.59
C PHE A 339 -0.60 13.17 -21.18
N LYS A 340 -0.88 13.83 -22.30
CA LYS A 340 0.03 14.75 -22.97
C LYS A 340 -0.67 16.09 -23.15
N LEU A 341 -0.01 17.19 -22.79
CA LEU A 341 -0.54 18.51 -23.14
C LEU A 341 -0.34 18.72 -24.63
N GLN A 342 -1.35 19.28 -25.29
CA GLN A 342 -1.27 19.65 -26.69
C GLN A 342 -0.39 20.88 -26.88
#